data_AF-A0A137P7N4-F1
#
_entry.id   AF-A0A137P7N4-F1
#
_cell.length_a   1.000
_cell.length_b   1.000
_cell.length_c   1.000
_cell.angle_alpha   90.00
_cell.angle_beta   90.00
_cell.angle_gamma   90.00
#
_symmetry.space_group_name_H-M   'P 1'
#
loop_
_entity.id
_entity.type
_entity.pdbx_description
1 polymer ?
#
loop_
_entity_poly.entity_id
_entity_poly.type
_entity_poly.pdbx_seq_one_letter_code
_entity_poly.pdbx_strand_id
1 'polypeptide(L)'
;MLTNPAPMDTVFSNNILPYTEKIGIAVNLTLDRGQTLYVTDPECLKQIMKNPDIFIKIPFGEDNETLVREYFGVQQVVTTNGEDWKRMRNVMNPIFNQSWKPELFGGCRFYQVIEEWDKLEGKNIDIHDQIQR
;
A
#
# COMPACT_ATOMS: atom_id res chain seq x y z
N MET A 1 5.22 -18.06 26.33
CA MET A 1 4.19 -17.07 26.72
C MET A 1 4.56 -15.73 26.09
N LEU A 2 4.01 -15.44 24.91
CA LEU A 2 4.03 -14.12 24.27
C LEU A 2 2.60 -13.88 23.75
N THR A 3 1.65 -13.84 24.68
CA THR A 3 0.22 -13.73 24.39
C THR A 3 -0.29 -12.43 24.96
N ASN A 4 0.16 -11.32 24.37
CA ASN A 4 -0.64 -10.10 24.26
C ASN A 4 0.01 -9.21 23.19
N PRO A 5 -0.37 -9.33 21.91
CA PRO A 5 0.13 -8.41 20.90
C PRO A 5 -0.37 -7.01 21.26
N ALA A 6 0.55 -6.11 21.63
CA ALA A 6 0.22 -4.70 21.69
C ALA A 6 -0.24 -4.26 20.29
N PRO A 7 -1.26 -3.38 20.16
CA PRO A 7 -1.63 -2.87 18.86
C PRO A 7 -0.40 -2.22 18.23
N MET A 8 -0.05 -2.66 17.01
CA MET A 8 1.16 -2.28 16.29
C MET A 8 1.30 -0.76 16.14
N ASP A 9 0.18 -0.04 16.25
CA ASP A 9 0.05 1.39 15.94
C ASP A 9 -0.02 2.31 17.18
N THR A 10 0.18 1.77 18.39
CA THR A 10 0.07 2.56 19.63
C THR A 10 1.08 3.71 19.71
N VAL A 11 2.30 3.51 19.21
CA VAL A 11 3.34 4.55 19.19
C VAL A 11 2.95 5.69 18.25
N PHE A 12 2.44 5.37 17.06
CA PHE A 12 2.00 6.37 16.09
C PHE A 12 0.78 7.14 16.61
N SER A 13 -0.23 6.43 17.10
CA SER A 13 -1.47 7.01 17.62
C SER A 13 -1.22 7.97 18.78
N ASN A 14 -0.30 7.62 19.69
CA ASN A 14 -0.05 8.43 20.89
C ASN A 14 0.96 9.55 20.66
N ASN A 15 2.00 9.32 19.86
CA ASN A 15 3.16 10.21 19.79
C ASN A 15 3.29 10.98 18.47
N ILE A 16 2.65 10.55 17.39
CA ILE A 16 2.80 11.14 16.06
C ILE A 16 1.50 11.78 15.62
N LEU A 17 0.39 11.04 15.69
CA LEU A 17 -0.92 11.46 15.22
C LEU A 17 -1.38 12.82 15.79
N PRO A 18 -1.26 13.10 17.11
CA PRO A 18 -1.74 14.37 17.66
C PRO A 18 -1.00 15.59 17.11
N TYR A 19 0.30 15.44 16.78
CA TYR A 19 1.09 16.53 16.22
C TYR A 19 0.80 16.72 14.74
N THR A 20 0.62 15.63 13.99
CA THR A 20 0.20 15.73 12.59
C THR A 20 -1.19 16.33 12.44
N GLU A 21 -2.14 15.99 13.31
CA GLU A 21 -3.48 16.60 13.28
C GLU A 21 -3.46 18.10 13.62
N LYS A 22 -2.60 18.50 14.55
CA LYS A 22 -2.54 19.89 15.02
C LYS A 22 -1.73 20.81 14.12
N ILE A 23 -0.59 20.34 13.60
CA ILE A 23 0.42 21.16 12.94
C ILE A 23 0.61 20.75 11.47
N GLY A 24 0.09 19.58 11.07
CA GLY A 24 0.28 19.02 9.74
C GLY A 24 1.61 18.28 9.57
N ILE A 25 2.53 18.37 10.53
CA ILE A 25 3.89 17.80 10.45
C ILE A 25 4.32 17.26 11.82
N ALA A 26 4.98 16.11 11.85
CA ALA A 26 5.64 15.56 13.03
C ALA A 26 6.99 14.94 12.68
N VAL A 27 7.95 14.99 13.61
CA VAL A 27 9.27 14.35 13.47
C VAL A 27 9.40 13.29 14.54
N ASN A 28 9.77 12.08 14.13
CA ASN A 28 10.15 11.00 15.03
C ASN A 28 11.63 10.68 14.85
N LEU A 29 12.36 10.45 15.95
CA LEU A 29 13.74 10.02 15.92
C LEU A 29 13.82 8.59 16.44
N THR A 30 14.33 7.69 15.60
CA THR A 30 14.52 6.28 15.91
C THR A 30 15.99 5.91 15.75
N LEU A 31 16.45 4.92 16.52
CA LEU A 31 17.85 4.47 16.46
C LEU A 31 18.16 3.72 15.16
N ASP A 32 17.18 3.02 14.59
CA ASP A 32 17.32 2.17 13.40
C ASP A 32 17.13 2.93 12.08
N ARG A 33 16.26 3.96 12.04
CA ARG A 33 15.95 4.71 10.81
C ARG A 33 16.34 6.18 10.87
N GLY A 34 16.91 6.65 11.97
CA GLY A 34 17.22 8.06 12.18
C GLY A 34 15.95 8.91 12.25
N GLN A 35 15.99 10.10 11.63
CA GLN A 35 14.87 11.04 11.64
C GLN A 35 13.85 10.69 10.56
N THR A 36 12.62 10.44 10.97
CA THR A 36 11.47 10.25 10.09
C THR A 36 10.53 11.44 10.20
N LEU A 37 10.26 12.09 9.07
CA LEU A 37 9.31 13.19 8.96
C LEU A 37 7.95 12.66 8.49
N TYR A 38 6.91 12.88 9.29
CA TYR A 38 5.52 12.62 8.93
C TYR A 38 4.88 13.92 8.45
N VAL A 39 4.30 13.89 7.25
CA VAL A 39 3.68 15.07 6.63
C VAL A 39 2.25 14.73 6.25
N THR A 40 1.33 15.53 6.75
CA THR A 40 -0.12 15.44 6.48
C THR A 40 -0.67 16.76 5.92
N ASP A 41 0.09 17.87 6.05
CA ASP A 41 -0.23 19.12 5.39
C ASP A 41 -0.27 18.95 3.85
N PRO A 42 -1.39 19.25 3.17
CA PRO A 42 -1.52 19.05 1.73
C PRO A 42 -0.55 19.87 0.90
N GLU A 43 -0.13 21.06 1.34
CA GLU A 43 0.76 21.90 0.56
C GLU A 43 2.20 21.39 0.63
N CYS A 44 2.65 20.96 1.81
CA CYS A 44 3.90 20.24 1.97
C CYS A 44 3.91 18.94 1.17
N LEU A 45 2.82 18.16 1.20
CA LEU A 45 2.71 16.92 0.41
C LEU A 45 2.83 17.21 -1.10
N LYS A 46 2.18 18.24 -1.62
CA LYS A 46 2.34 18.64 -3.03
C LYS A 46 3.79 18.99 -3.36
N GLN A 47 4.49 19.70 -2.47
CA GLN A 47 5.90 20.03 -2.68
C GLN A 47 6.77 18.78 -2.72
N ILE A 48 6.57 17.83 -1.80
CA ILE A 48 7.29 16.56 -1.78
C ILE A 48 7.05 15.78 -3.08
N MET A 49 5.77 15.61 -3.45
CA MET A 49 5.37 14.81 -4.62
C MET A 49 5.77 15.45 -5.96
N LYS A 50 5.97 16.78 -6.01
CA LYS A 50 6.46 17.50 -7.20
C LYS A 50 7.98 17.42 -7.38
N ASN A 51 8.73 17.02 -6.35
CA ASN A 51 10.20 16.99 -6.37
C ASN A 51 10.73 15.55 -6.18
N PRO A 52 10.41 14.61 -7.09
CA PRO A 52 10.83 13.21 -6.96
C PRO A 52 12.34 12.99 -7.04
N ASP A 53 13.09 13.97 -7.58
CA ASP A 53 14.56 13.92 -7.64
C ASP A 53 15.21 14.24 -6.28
N ILE A 54 14.49 14.93 -5.39
CA ILE A 54 14.92 15.24 -4.02
C ILE A 54 14.39 14.16 -3.06
N PHE A 55 13.10 13.83 -3.20
CA PHE A 55 12.42 12.84 -2.36
C PHE A 55 12.29 11.52 -3.10
N ILE A 56 13.39 10.76 -3.10
CA ILE A 56 13.42 9.45 -3.75
C ILE A 56 12.67 8.39 -2.92
N LYS A 57 12.01 7.47 -3.61
CA LYS A 57 11.49 6.24 -2.99
C LYS A 57 12.65 5.31 -2.69
N ILE A 58 12.57 4.60 -1.57
CA ILE A 58 13.55 3.58 -1.21
C ILE A 58 13.22 2.30 -2.01
N PRO A 59 14.15 1.78 -2.84
CA PRO A 59 13.94 0.52 -3.56
C PRO A 59 13.85 -0.64 -2.56
N PHE A 60 13.10 -1.68 -2.91
CA PHE A 60 13.01 -2.88 -2.07
C PHE A 60 14.33 -3.67 -1.96
N GLY A 61 15.30 -3.39 -2.82
CA GLY A 61 16.37 -4.33 -3.18
C GLY A 61 17.80 -4.00 -2.79
N GLU A 62 18.09 -3.00 -1.94
CA GLU A 62 19.49 -2.72 -1.59
C GLU A 62 20.02 -3.58 -0.43
N ASP A 63 19.23 -3.86 0.63
CA ASP A 63 19.74 -4.55 1.84
C ASP A 63 18.89 -5.71 2.39
N ASN A 64 17.84 -6.16 1.68
CA ASN A 64 16.79 -6.96 2.33
C ASN A 64 16.48 -8.29 1.62
N GLU A 65 16.89 -9.41 2.23
CA GLU A 65 16.30 -10.76 2.06
C GLU A 65 14.90 -10.81 2.70
N THR A 66 14.02 -9.88 2.32
CA THR A 66 12.66 -9.79 2.88
C THR A 66 11.66 -10.51 1.99
N LEU A 67 10.58 -11.01 2.60
CA LEU A 67 9.42 -11.55 1.89
C LEU A 67 8.92 -10.60 0.79
N VAL A 68 9.06 -9.29 0.99
CA VAL A 68 8.67 -8.28 0.00
C VAL A 68 9.45 -8.47 -1.31
N ARG A 69 10.77 -8.75 -1.25
CA ARG A 69 11.57 -9.03 -2.44
C ARG A 69 11.20 -10.38 -3.07
N GLU A 70 10.84 -11.39 -2.29
CA GLU A 70 10.42 -12.69 -2.82
C GLU A 70 9.13 -12.58 -3.64
N TYR A 71 8.12 -11.90 -3.11
CA TYR A 71 6.82 -11.77 -3.77
C TYR A 71 6.78 -10.68 -4.85
N PHE A 72 7.52 -9.58 -4.66
CA PHE A 72 7.46 -8.42 -5.55
C PHE A 72 8.76 -8.20 -6.35
N GLY A 73 9.78 -9.04 -6.20
CA GLY A 73 11.05 -8.86 -6.90
C GLY A 73 11.81 -7.59 -6.49
N VAL A 74 12.82 -7.25 -7.28
CA VAL A 74 13.80 -6.19 -6.95
C VAL A 74 13.26 -4.79 -7.27
N GLN A 75 12.49 -4.65 -8.34
CA GLN A 75 11.96 -3.36 -8.81
C GLN A 75 10.44 -3.41 -8.95
N GLN A 76 9.77 -2.41 -8.38
CA GLN A 76 8.32 -2.25 -8.45
C GLN A 76 7.95 -0.79 -8.71
N VAL A 77 6.84 -0.54 -9.39
CA VAL A 77 6.35 0.81 -9.69
C VAL A 77 6.18 1.70 -8.44
N VAL A 78 5.89 1.07 -7.29
CA VAL A 78 5.74 1.74 -6.00
C VAL A 78 7.08 2.26 -5.47
N THR A 79 8.19 1.61 -5.79
CA THR A 79 9.51 1.88 -5.21
C THR A 79 10.57 2.35 -6.20
N THR A 80 10.34 2.23 -7.51
CA THR A 80 11.22 2.78 -8.54
C THR A 80 11.10 4.30 -8.66
N ASN A 81 12.19 4.93 -9.10
CA ASN A 81 12.32 6.37 -9.34
C ASN A 81 12.70 6.64 -10.81
N GLY A 82 12.72 7.93 -11.21
CA GLY A 82 13.27 8.37 -12.49
C GLY A 82 12.65 7.71 -13.73
N GLU A 83 13.48 7.37 -14.71
CA GLU A 83 13.06 6.79 -15.99
C GLU A 83 12.45 5.38 -15.85
N ASP A 84 12.95 4.56 -14.92
CA ASP A 84 12.39 3.24 -14.67
C ASP A 84 10.94 3.34 -14.16
N TRP A 85 10.67 4.29 -13.26
CA TRP A 85 9.31 4.58 -12.80
C TRP A 85 8.40 5.04 -13.93
N LYS A 86 8.87 5.98 -14.77
CA LYS A 86 8.11 6.47 -15.93
C LYS A 86 7.79 5.34 -16.90
N ARG A 87 8.78 4.48 -17.21
CA ARG A 87 8.60 3.31 -18.08
C ARG A 87 7.52 2.37 -17.55
N MET A 88 7.59 1.99 -16.27
CA MET A 88 6.59 1.10 -15.65
C MET A 88 5.20 1.73 -15.64
N ARG A 89 5.11 3.02 -15.28
CA ARG A 89 3.84 3.75 -15.23
C ARG A 89 3.21 3.90 -16.62
N ASN A 90 4.00 4.09 -17.67
CA ASN A 90 3.49 4.18 -19.04
C ASN A 90 2.81 2.89 -19.49
N VAL A 91 3.25 1.73 -19.01
CA VAL A 91 2.59 0.44 -19.27
C VAL A 91 1.34 0.26 -18.40
N MET A 92 1.42 0.61 -17.11
CA MET A 92 0.32 0.38 -16.17
C MET A 92 -0.85 1.37 -16.32
N ASN A 93 -0.58 2.67 -16.49
CA ASN A 93 -1.62 3.70 -16.55
C ASN A 93 -2.71 3.36 -17.60
N PRO A 94 -2.40 2.94 -18.84
CA PRO A 94 -3.43 2.54 -19.80
C PRO A 94 -4.27 1.35 -19.33
N ILE A 95 -3.66 0.37 -18.67
CA ILE A 95 -4.37 -0.80 -18.14
C ILE A 95 -5.43 -0.34 -17.14
N PHE A 96 -5.09 0.55 -16.21
CA PHE A 96 -5.99 0.99 -15.13
C PHE A 96 -6.88 2.20 -15.48
N ASN A 97 -6.57 2.98 -16.53
CA ASN A 97 -7.36 4.14 -16.96
C ASN A 97 -8.33 3.84 -18.11
N GLN A 98 -8.23 2.69 -18.77
CA GLN A 98 -9.27 2.25 -19.68
C GLN A 98 -10.57 1.99 -18.90
N SER A 99 -11.73 2.19 -19.51
CA SER A 99 -12.98 1.66 -18.97
C SER A 99 -12.89 0.14 -19.03
N TRP A 100 -12.66 -0.51 -17.89
CA TRP A 100 -12.57 -1.96 -17.82
C TRP A 100 -13.90 -2.52 -18.30
N LYS A 101 -13.89 -3.32 -19.37
CA LYS A 101 -15.11 -3.95 -19.86
C LYS A 101 -15.61 -4.87 -18.74
N PRO A 102 -16.80 -4.64 -18.15
CA PRO A 102 -17.33 -5.50 -17.10
C PRO A 102 -17.43 -6.96 -17.55
N GLU A 103 -17.57 -7.20 -18.86
CA GLU A 103 -17.53 -8.53 -19.49
C GLU A 103 -16.25 -9.33 -19.17
N LEU A 104 -15.09 -8.66 -19.05
CA LEU A 104 -13.82 -9.32 -18.73
C LEU A 104 -13.76 -9.79 -17.27
N PHE A 105 -14.45 -9.11 -16.35
CA PHE A 105 -14.47 -9.44 -14.92
C PHE A 105 -15.67 -10.31 -14.53
N GLY A 106 -16.83 -10.07 -15.15
CA GLY A 106 -18.01 -10.91 -14.98
C GLY A 106 -17.72 -12.36 -15.36
N GLY A 107 -17.03 -12.58 -16.50
CA GLY A 107 -16.62 -13.92 -16.93
C GLY A 107 -15.49 -14.54 -16.08
N CYS A 108 -14.66 -13.72 -15.44
CA CYS A 108 -13.59 -14.19 -14.56
C CYS A 108 -14.12 -14.38 -13.14
N ARG A 109 -14.82 -15.49 -12.92
CA ARG A 109 -15.25 -16.02 -11.61
C ARG A 109 -16.24 -15.21 -10.78
N PHE A 110 -16.48 -13.93 -11.07
CA PHE A 110 -17.40 -13.12 -10.26
C PHE A 110 -18.81 -13.71 -10.21
N TYR A 111 -19.36 -14.13 -11.35
CA TYR A 111 -20.66 -14.81 -11.38
C TYR A 111 -20.64 -16.18 -10.69
N GLN A 112 -19.52 -16.91 -10.76
CA GLN A 112 -19.38 -18.21 -10.09
C GLN A 112 -19.34 -18.06 -8.57
N VAL A 113 -18.68 -17.02 -8.04
CA VAL A 113 -18.66 -16.71 -6.61
C VAL A 113 -20.06 -16.35 -6.12
N ILE A 114 -20.80 -15.54 -6.87
CA ILE A 114 -22.20 -15.20 -6.54
C ILE A 114 -23.09 -16.45 -6.54
N GLU A 115 -22.98 -17.32 -7.56
CA GLU A 115 -23.73 -18.57 -7.59
C GLU A 115 -23.38 -19.51 -6.42
N GLU A 116 -22.13 -19.55 -5.98
CA GLU A 116 -21.73 -20.32 -4.80
C GLU A 116 -22.25 -19.69 -3.50
N TRP A 117 -22.35 -18.36 -3.41
CA TRP A 117 -22.92 -17.68 -2.26
C TRP A 117 -24.42 -17.93 -2.12
N ASP A 118 -25.16 -17.94 -3.22
CA ASP A 118 -26.59 -18.28 -3.24
C ASP A 118 -26.84 -19.70 -2.69
N LYS A 119 -25.95 -20.66 -2.96
CA LYS A 119 -26.04 -22.04 -2.42
C LYS A 119 -25.74 -22.13 -0.93
N LEU A 120 -25.14 -21.10 -0.35
CA LEU A 120 -24.73 -21.03 1.04
C LEU A 120 -25.64 -20.12 1.88
N GLU A 121 -26.77 -19.66 1.32
CA GLU A 121 -27.76 -18.85 2.01
C GLU A 121 -28.22 -19.51 3.33
N GLY A 122 -28.24 -18.72 4.42
CA GLY A 122 -28.56 -19.19 5.76
C GLY A 122 -27.41 -19.88 6.52
N LYS A 123 -26.21 -20.00 5.93
CA LYS A 123 -25.00 -20.48 6.62
C LYS A 123 -24.12 -19.31 7.03
N ASN A 124 -23.37 -19.49 8.12
CA ASN A 124 -22.37 -18.50 8.55
C ASN A 124 -21.07 -18.77 7.75
N ILE A 125 -20.71 -17.86 6.85
CA ILE A 125 -19.59 -18.02 5.92
C ILE A 125 -18.57 -16.90 6.20
N ASP A 126 -17.29 -17.24 6.16
CA ASP A 126 -16.23 -16.24 6.11
C ASP A 126 -16.04 -15.74 4.68
N ILE A 127 -16.49 -14.50 4.43
CA ILE A 127 -16.46 -13.86 3.12
C ILE A 127 -15.03 -13.62 2.64
N HIS A 128 -14.08 -13.38 3.55
CA HIS A 128 -12.69 -13.10 3.21
C HIS A 128 -12.03 -14.26 2.45
N ASP A 129 -12.25 -15.49 2.95
CA ASP A 129 -11.70 -16.72 2.36
C ASP A 129 -12.30 -17.06 0.99
N GLN A 130 -13.51 -16.57 0.68
CA GLN A 130 -14.16 -16.87 -0.60
C GLN A 130 -13.79 -15.89 -1.70
N ILE A 131 -13.45 -14.64 -1.35
CA ILE A 131 -13.01 -13.63 -2.33
C ILE A 131 -11.58 -13.90 -2.82
N GLN A 132 -10.73 -14.54 -2.02
CA GLN A 132 -9.31 -14.78 -2.31
C GLN A 132 -9.00 -16.11 -3.02
N ARG A 133 -9.99 -16.97 -3.30
CA ARG A 133 -9.84 -18.29 -3.95
C ARG A 133 -9.86 -18.25 -5.47
#